data_AF-A0AAE0Q9X3-F1
#
_entry.id   AF-A0AAE0Q9X3-F1
#
_cell.length_a   1.000
_cell.length_b   1.000
_cell.length_c   1.000
_cell.angle_alpha   90.00
_cell.angle_beta   90.00
_cell.angle_gamma   90.00
#
_symmetry.space_group_name_H-M   'P 1'
#
loop_
_entity.id
_entity.type
_entity.pdbx_description
1 polymer ?
#
loop_
_entity_poly.entity_id
_entity_poly.type
_entity_poly.pdbx_seq_one_letter_code
_entity_poly.pdbx_strand_id
1 'polypeptide(L)'
;MHLGLDESRECQYNQICTHHNSSSMETPHTKKRRVKRKWQVFPGRNKFYCDGRIMMAKQSGVFYLTTALILVTSGLFFTFDCPFLASNLSPAIPAIGGVLFLFVMVMLLRASFSDPGVLPRATPEEAADVERQIDAANGVTGASSRPPPRTREVLINGQTVKLKYCFTCKIFRPPRASHCSLCDNCVDRFDHHCPWVGNCVGKRNYRFFYLFILSLSFLTIFIFAFVITHVILMLG
;
A
#
# COMPACT_ATOMS: atom_id res chain seq x y z
N MET A 1 36.46 15.39 1.70
CA MET A 1 36.88 14.33 0.78
C MET A 1 35.77 13.26 0.79
N HIS A 2 34.60 13.56 0.21
CA HIS A 2 34.03 12.96 -1.03
C HIS A 2 34.08 11.41 -1.00
N LEU A 3 33.02 10.67 -0.64
CA LEU A 3 31.74 10.38 -1.34
C LEU A 3 31.90 10.00 -2.82
N GLY A 4 31.48 8.78 -3.18
CA GLY A 4 31.22 8.41 -4.58
C GLY A 4 31.39 6.93 -4.91
N LEU A 5 30.49 6.05 -4.44
CA LEU A 5 30.27 4.72 -5.02
C LEU A 5 28.80 4.28 -4.83
N ASP A 6 27.87 5.00 -5.45
CA ASP A 6 26.49 4.52 -5.68
C ASP A 6 25.89 5.16 -6.96
N GLU A 7 26.57 5.00 -8.09
CA GLU A 7 26.16 5.62 -9.38
C GLU A 7 26.41 4.70 -10.59
N SER A 8 26.57 3.39 -10.39
CA SER A 8 26.92 2.44 -11.48
C SER A 8 25.81 1.46 -11.86
N ARG A 9 24.60 1.58 -11.27
CA ARG A 9 23.44 0.73 -11.61
C ARG A 9 22.30 1.44 -12.33
N GLU A 10 22.32 2.75 -12.48
CA GLU A 10 21.23 3.51 -13.12
C GLU A 10 21.46 3.85 -14.60
N CYS A 11 22.65 3.62 -15.18
CA CYS A 11 22.98 4.09 -16.53
C CYS A 11 22.76 3.06 -17.67
N GLN A 12 22.26 1.85 -17.40
CA GLN A 12 22.17 0.81 -18.44
C GLN A 12 20.79 0.68 -19.13
N TYR A 13 19.82 1.54 -18.81
CA TYR A 13 18.46 1.44 -19.37
C TYR A 13 18.14 2.48 -20.48
N ASN A 14 19.06 3.39 -20.82
CA ASN A 14 18.75 4.53 -21.69
C ASN A 14 19.44 4.58 -23.07
N GLN A 15 20.01 3.46 -23.55
CA GLN A 15 20.85 3.50 -24.76
C GLN A 15 20.56 2.36 -25.76
N ILE A 16 19.32 2.22 -26.22
CA ILE A 16 19.02 1.46 -27.45
C ILE A 16 17.97 2.19 -28.29
N CYS A 17 18.43 3.24 -28.98
CA CYS A 17 17.82 3.92 -30.14
C CYS A 17 19.05 4.36 -30.95
N THR A 18 19.41 3.86 -32.12
CA THR A 18 18.70 3.81 -33.41
C THR A 18 19.69 3.18 -34.40
N HIS A 19 19.24 2.40 -35.38
CA HIS A 19 19.75 2.35 -36.76
C HIS A 19 19.06 1.19 -37.48
N HIS A 20 17.92 1.48 -38.13
CA HIS A 20 17.45 0.61 -39.21
C HIS A 20 17.25 1.46 -40.46
N ASN A 21 17.97 1.07 -41.51
CA ASN A 21 18.08 1.72 -42.81
C ASN A 21 16.73 1.70 -43.54
N SER A 22 16.42 2.82 -44.21
CA SER A 22 15.18 3.08 -44.94
C SER A 22 15.02 2.21 -46.17
N SER A 23 13.82 1.67 -46.37
CA SER A 23 13.22 1.51 -47.70
C SER A 23 11.71 1.72 -47.59
N SER A 24 11.21 2.62 -48.42
CA SER A 24 9.88 3.24 -48.39
C SER A 24 8.88 2.51 -49.29
N MET A 25 7.68 2.26 -48.76
CA MET A 25 6.43 2.17 -49.55
C MET A 25 5.21 2.48 -48.66
N GLU A 26 4.15 3.03 -49.26
CA GLU A 26 3.23 4.06 -48.74
C GLU A 26 2.09 3.64 -47.75
N THR A 27 1.51 4.68 -47.11
CA THR A 27 0.46 4.83 -46.04
C THR A 27 -0.98 4.38 -46.42
N PRO A 28 -2.08 4.42 -45.58
CA PRO A 28 -2.32 5.19 -44.34
C PRO A 28 -3.14 4.52 -43.21
N HIS A 29 -2.85 4.93 -41.96
CA HIS A 29 -3.76 5.08 -40.80
C HIS A 29 -2.93 4.92 -39.52
N THR A 30 -2.17 5.96 -39.16
CA THR A 30 -1.63 6.07 -37.80
C THR A 30 -2.80 6.31 -36.84
N LYS A 31 -3.43 5.22 -36.39
CA LYS A 31 -4.28 5.22 -35.19
C LYS A 31 -3.38 5.74 -34.08
N LYS A 32 -3.54 7.00 -33.66
CA LYS A 32 -2.85 7.56 -32.49
C LYS A 32 -3.08 6.58 -31.34
N ARG A 33 -2.04 5.84 -30.96
CA ARG A 33 -2.13 4.80 -29.93
C ARG A 33 -2.47 5.52 -28.63
N ARG A 34 -3.76 5.50 -28.25
CA ARG A 34 -4.26 6.20 -27.06
C ARG A 34 -3.47 5.67 -25.86
N VAL A 35 -2.60 6.52 -25.29
CA VAL A 35 -1.73 6.15 -24.17
C VAL A 35 -2.62 5.80 -22.99
N LYS A 36 -2.71 4.52 -22.64
CA LYS A 36 -3.47 4.05 -21.48
C LYS A 36 -2.69 4.37 -20.21
N ARG A 37 -3.35 5.01 -19.22
CA ARG A 37 -2.72 5.33 -17.93
C ARG A 37 -2.54 4.06 -17.11
N LYS A 38 -1.46 3.96 -16.31
CA LYS A 38 -1.13 2.75 -15.52
C LYS A 38 -2.29 2.25 -14.64
N TRP A 39 -3.03 3.16 -13.99
CA TRP A 39 -4.16 2.81 -13.12
C TRP A 39 -5.37 2.22 -13.88
N GLN A 40 -5.52 2.52 -15.17
CA GLN A 40 -6.61 1.99 -16.00
C GLN A 40 -6.39 0.53 -16.41
N VAL A 41 -5.13 0.11 -16.42
CA VAL A 41 -4.70 -1.25 -16.79
C VAL A 41 -4.08 -1.98 -15.61
N PHE A 42 -4.30 -1.48 -14.39
CA PHE A 42 -3.67 -2.02 -13.19
C PHE A 42 -4.17 -3.45 -12.94
N PRO A 43 -3.26 -4.45 -12.91
CA PRO A 43 -3.67 -5.83 -12.77
C PRO A 43 -3.91 -6.13 -11.28
N GLY A 44 -5.16 -6.04 -10.84
CA GLY A 44 -5.58 -6.34 -9.47
C GLY A 44 -7.04 -5.93 -9.21
N ARG A 45 -7.49 -6.08 -7.97
CA ARG A 45 -8.87 -5.74 -7.55
C ARG A 45 -8.99 -4.39 -6.86
N ASN A 46 -7.92 -3.61 -6.84
CA ASN A 46 -7.92 -2.26 -6.27
C ASN A 46 -8.78 -1.31 -7.08
N LYS A 47 -9.44 -0.38 -6.38
CA LYS A 47 -10.19 0.73 -6.97
C LYS A 47 -9.31 1.98 -6.97
N PHE A 48 -9.34 2.71 -8.07
CA PHE A 48 -8.59 3.94 -8.24
C PHE A 48 -9.54 5.12 -8.39
N TYR A 49 -9.22 6.21 -7.68
CA TYR A 49 -9.96 7.47 -7.74
C TYR A 49 -8.98 8.62 -8.00
N CYS A 50 -9.52 9.80 -8.34
CA CYS A 50 -8.74 11.02 -8.58
C CYS A 50 -7.58 10.79 -9.58
N ASP A 51 -7.87 10.26 -10.77
CA ASP A 51 -6.88 9.95 -11.80
C ASP A 51 -5.75 9.00 -11.35
N GLY A 52 -6.04 8.11 -10.38
CA GLY A 52 -5.09 7.14 -9.85
C GLY A 52 -4.29 7.61 -8.64
N ARG A 53 -4.59 8.80 -8.09
CA ARG A 53 -3.94 9.30 -6.86
C ARG A 53 -4.40 8.59 -5.60
N ILE A 54 -5.62 8.04 -5.62
CA ILE A 54 -6.21 7.29 -4.51
C ILE A 54 -6.31 5.84 -4.95
N MET A 55 -5.76 4.95 -4.14
CA MET A 55 -5.82 3.50 -4.32
C MET A 55 -6.44 2.87 -3.08
N MET A 56 -7.53 2.14 -3.27
CA MET A 56 -8.25 1.45 -2.18
C MET A 56 -8.48 -0.02 -2.53
N ALA A 57 -8.75 -0.84 -1.53
CA ALA A 57 -9.23 -2.21 -1.78
C ALA A 57 -10.67 -2.22 -2.30
N LYS A 58 -11.13 -3.37 -2.81
CA LYS A 58 -12.51 -3.53 -3.26
C LYS A 58 -13.52 -3.41 -2.11
N GLN A 59 -13.18 -3.95 -0.94
CA GLN A 59 -14.02 -4.03 0.25
C GLN A 59 -13.70 -2.86 1.21
N SER A 60 -14.20 -1.67 0.91
CA SER A 60 -13.98 -0.45 1.71
C SER A 60 -15.13 -0.10 2.67
N GLY A 61 -16.12 -0.99 2.86
CA GLY A 61 -17.30 -0.72 3.69
C GLY A 61 -16.94 -0.39 5.14
N VAL A 62 -16.06 -1.20 5.75
CA VAL A 62 -15.62 -1.04 7.15
C VAL A 62 -14.76 0.23 7.34
N PHE A 63 -14.10 0.70 6.28
CA PHE A 63 -13.40 1.99 6.30
C PHE A 63 -14.36 3.17 6.48
N TYR A 64 -15.52 3.15 5.80
CA TYR A 64 -16.53 4.19 6.00
C TYR A 64 -17.10 4.16 7.42
N LEU A 65 -17.29 2.96 8.00
CA LEU A 65 -17.68 2.82 9.40
C LEU A 65 -16.61 3.43 10.33
N THR A 66 -15.34 3.14 10.12
CA THR A 66 -14.22 3.71 10.91
C THR A 66 -14.21 5.23 10.85
N THR A 67 -14.36 5.77 9.64
CA THR A 67 -14.42 7.21 9.39
C THR A 67 -15.62 7.83 10.11
N ALA A 68 -16.81 7.24 9.97
CA ALA A 68 -18.02 7.71 10.62
C ALA A 68 -17.89 7.71 12.15
N LEU A 69 -17.34 6.64 12.73
CA LEU A 69 -17.12 6.55 14.17
C LEU A 69 -16.22 7.68 14.68
N ILE A 70 -15.08 7.92 14.04
CA ILE A 70 -14.15 9.00 14.44
C ILE A 70 -14.80 10.37 14.28
N LEU A 71 -15.50 10.62 13.16
CA LEU A 71 -16.16 11.91 12.90
C LEU A 71 -17.28 12.18 13.89
N VAL A 72 -18.13 11.19 14.16
CA VAL A 72 -19.27 11.35 15.06
C VAL A 72 -18.81 11.52 16.50
N THR A 73 -17.92 10.65 17.01
CA THR A 73 -17.45 10.77 18.40
C THR A 73 -16.72 12.07 18.67
N SER A 74 -15.83 12.47 17.75
CA SER A 74 -15.13 13.76 17.85
C SER A 74 -16.10 14.92 17.69
N GLY A 75 -17.06 14.82 16.76
CA GLY A 75 -18.08 15.84 16.53
C GLY A 75 -18.91 16.09 17.79
N LEU A 76 -19.41 15.03 18.43
CA LEU A 76 -20.16 15.13 19.69
C LEU A 76 -19.32 15.80 20.79
N PHE A 77 -18.06 15.42 20.93
CA PHE A 77 -17.15 16.03 21.90
C PHE A 77 -16.93 17.53 21.63
N PHE A 78 -16.74 17.93 20.38
CA PHE A 78 -16.57 19.35 20.01
C PHE A 78 -17.85 20.16 20.17
N THR A 79 -19.03 19.57 19.95
CA THR A 79 -20.30 20.30 20.05
C THR A 79 -20.81 20.42 21.47
N PHE A 80 -20.64 19.40 22.31
CA PHE A 80 -21.27 19.34 23.63
C PHE A 80 -20.30 19.60 24.78
N ASP A 81 -19.08 19.05 24.75
CA ASP A 81 -18.13 19.17 25.85
C ASP A 81 -17.22 20.39 25.71
N CYS A 82 -16.71 20.64 24.50
CA CYS A 82 -15.72 21.70 24.28
C CYS A 82 -16.20 23.12 24.65
N PRO A 83 -17.45 23.56 24.42
CA PRO A 83 -17.90 24.90 24.84
C PRO A 83 -17.82 25.10 26.36
N PHE A 84 -18.20 24.07 27.13
CA PHE A 84 -18.11 24.09 28.58
C PHE A 84 -16.65 24.08 29.04
N LEU A 85 -15.84 23.18 28.50
CA LEU A 85 -14.43 23.04 28.87
C LEU A 85 -13.61 24.29 28.49
N ALA A 86 -13.91 24.94 27.36
CA ALA A 86 -13.24 26.16 26.95
C ALA A 86 -13.53 27.34 27.90
N SER A 87 -14.76 27.43 28.39
CA SER A 87 -15.20 28.51 29.27
C SER A 87 -14.77 28.31 30.73
N ASN A 88 -14.71 27.06 31.20
CA ASN A 88 -14.43 26.73 32.61
C ASN A 88 -12.99 26.29 32.90
N LEU A 89 -12.25 25.79 31.91
CA LEU A 89 -10.87 25.32 32.09
C LEU A 89 -9.90 26.07 31.19
N SER A 90 -9.98 25.88 29.88
CA SER A 90 -9.07 26.51 28.93
C SER A 90 -9.51 26.36 27.47
N PRO A 91 -9.44 27.43 26.66
CA PRO A 91 -9.67 27.34 25.21
C PRO A 91 -8.57 26.53 24.48
N ALA A 92 -7.46 26.19 25.14
CA ALA A 92 -6.43 25.33 24.55
C ALA A 92 -6.92 23.89 24.36
N ILE A 93 -7.89 23.42 25.15
CA ILE A 93 -8.42 22.05 25.08
C ILE A 93 -9.03 21.75 23.70
N PRO A 94 -10.02 22.52 23.19
CA PRO A 94 -10.55 22.28 21.85
C PRO A 94 -9.51 22.49 20.74
N ALA A 95 -8.54 23.41 20.92
CA ALA A 95 -7.47 23.61 19.94
C ALA A 95 -6.57 22.37 19.81
N ILE A 96 -6.11 21.82 20.94
CA ILE A 96 -5.29 20.58 20.97
C ILE A 96 -6.09 19.40 20.44
N GLY A 97 -7.34 19.25 20.87
CA GLY A 97 -8.24 18.21 20.37
C GLY A 97 -8.40 18.30 18.85
N GLY A 98 -8.58 19.50 18.30
CA GLY A 98 -8.74 19.73 16.87
C GLY A 98 -7.50 19.34 16.08
N VAL A 99 -6.31 19.70 16.56
CA VAL A 99 -5.04 19.31 15.95
C VAL A 99 -4.86 17.79 15.97
N LEU A 100 -5.15 17.13 17.10
CA LEU A 100 -5.07 15.67 17.22
C LEU A 100 -6.06 14.99 16.26
N PHE A 101 -7.30 15.45 16.20
CA PHE A 101 -8.32 14.93 15.29
C PHE A 101 -7.88 15.05 13.82
N LEU A 102 -7.40 16.22 13.40
CA LEU A 102 -6.90 16.42 12.04
C LEU A 102 -5.71 15.51 11.73
N PHE A 103 -4.78 15.34 12.67
CA PHE A 103 -3.65 14.44 12.52
C PHE A 103 -4.10 12.98 12.35
N VAL A 104 -5.03 12.50 13.18
CA VAL A 104 -5.63 11.15 13.07
C VAL A 104 -6.27 10.95 11.70
N MET A 105 -7.10 11.90 11.26
CA MET A 105 -7.77 11.84 9.96
C MET A 105 -6.76 11.80 8.81
N VAL A 106 -5.72 12.62 8.84
CA VAL A 106 -4.68 12.60 7.80
C VAL A 106 -3.92 11.27 7.81
N MET A 107 -3.55 10.72 8.97
CA MET A 107 -2.87 9.42 9.05
C MET A 107 -3.76 8.27 8.54
N LEU A 108 -5.04 8.26 8.90
CA LEU A 108 -6.02 7.30 8.39
C LEU A 108 -6.09 7.36 6.86
N LEU A 109 -6.34 8.54 6.28
CA LEU A 109 -6.47 8.70 4.84
C LEU A 109 -5.17 8.33 4.10
N ARG A 110 -4.01 8.64 4.67
CA ARG A 110 -2.71 8.22 4.11
C ARG A 110 -2.52 6.72 4.16
N ALA A 111 -2.93 6.04 5.22
CA ALA A 111 -2.88 4.59 5.30
C ALA A 111 -3.86 3.94 4.30
N SER A 112 -5.06 4.51 4.17
CA SER A 112 -6.16 4.01 3.34
C SER A 112 -5.95 4.19 1.85
N PHE A 113 -5.50 5.36 1.42
CA PHE A 113 -5.53 5.78 0.01
C PHE A 113 -4.19 5.62 -0.72
N SER A 114 -3.14 5.18 -0.02
CA SER A 114 -1.82 4.99 -0.60
C SER A 114 -1.63 3.58 -1.16
N ASP A 115 -0.72 3.44 -2.14
CA ASP A 115 -0.23 2.12 -2.54
C ASP A 115 0.54 1.50 -1.35
N PRO A 116 0.13 0.30 -0.87
CA PRO A 116 0.75 -0.35 0.28
C PRO A 116 2.16 -0.88 0.02
N GLY A 117 2.57 -0.98 -1.25
CA GLY A 117 3.77 -1.72 -1.61
C GLY A 117 3.52 -2.74 -2.72
N VAL A 118 2.52 -2.56 -3.59
CA VAL A 118 2.24 -3.55 -4.63
C VAL A 118 3.47 -3.76 -5.51
N LEU A 119 3.82 -5.03 -5.70
CA LEU A 119 4.89 -5.46 -6.60
C LEU A 119 4.33 -5.61 -8.01
N PRO A 120 5.07 -5.16 -9.04
CA PRO A 120 4.65 -5.37 -10.43
C PRO A 120 4.54 -6.87 -10.73
N ARG A 121 3.51 -7.25 -11.49
CA ARG A 121 3.41 -8.61 -12.05
C ARG A 121 4.48 -8.79 -13.12
N ALA A 122 4.94 -10.03 -13.31
CA ALA A 122 5.89 -10.34 -14.37
C ALA A 122 5.28 -10.03 -15.74
N THR A 123 6.09 -9.50 -16.65
CA THR A 123 5.74 -9.40 -18.06
C THR A 123 5.52 -10.80 -18.67
N PRO A 124 4.81 -10.93 -19.81
CA PRO A 124 4.62 -12.23 -20.44
C PRO A 124 5.94 -12.96 -20.74
N GLU A 125 6.97 -12.21 -21.14
CA GLU A 125 8.31 -12.72 -21.43
C GLU A 125 8.98 -13.23 -20.14
N GLU A 126 9.04 -12.40 -19.08
CA GLU A 126 9.58 -12.81 -17.78
C GLU A 126 8.82 -14.01 -17.18
N ALA A 127 7.50 -14.05 -17.33
CA ALA A 127 6.68 -15.16 -16.86
C ALA A 127 7.00 -16.45 -17.61
N ALA A 128 7.16 -16.39 -18.93
CA ALA A 128 7.53 -17.54 -19.76
C ALA A 128 8.95 -18.02 -19.43
N ASP A 129 9.91 -17.11 -19.22
CA ASP A 129 11.27 -17.46 -18.84
C ASP A 129 11.31 -18.13 -17.46
N VAL A 130 10.56 -17.60 -16.49
CA VAL A 130 10.44 -18.19 -15.16
C VAL A 130 9.80 -19.58 -15.23
N GLU A 131 8.76 -19.77 -16.04
CA GLU A 131 8.12 -21.07 -16.26
C GLU A 131 9.10 -22.07 -16.90
N ARG A 132 9.84 -21.69 -17.94
CA ARG A 132 10.90 -22.53 -18.54
C ARG A 132 11.98 -22.93 -17.52
N GLN A 133 12.42 -22.00 -16.68
CA GLN A 133 13.41 -22.29 -15.63
C GLN A 133 12.88 -23.28 -14.58
N ILE A 134 11.61 -23.12 -14.20
CA ILE A 134 10.94 -24.04 -13.29
C ILE A 134 10.87 -25.43 -13.92
N ASP A 135 10.44 -25.53 -15.18
CA ASP A 135 10.28 -26.82 -15.87
C ASP A 135 11.63 -27.53 -16.07
N ALA A 136 12.69 -26.77 -16.41
CA ALA A 136 14.05 -27.30 -16.49
C ALA A 136 14.55 -27.86 -15.15
N ALA A 137 14.25 -27.18 -14.03
CA ALA A 137 14.59 -27.68 -12.70
C ALA A 137 13.80 -28.97 -12.32
N ASN A 138 12.59 -29.14 -12.85
CA ASN A 138 11.73 -30.30 -12.58
C ASN A 138 12.11 -31.53 -13.38
N GLY A 139 12.69 -31.37 -14.59
CA GLY A 139 13.16 -32.46 -15.44
C GLY A 139 14.31 -33.29 -14.85
N VAL A 140 14.86 -32.86 -13.70
CA VAL A 140 15.93 -33.57 -12.96
C VAL A 140 15.35 -34.57 -11.93
N THR A 141 14.08 -34.46 -11.55
CA THR A 141 13.43 -35.36 -10.58
C THR A 141 12.32 -36.17 -11.23
N GLY A 142 12.63 -37.40 -11.61
CA GLY A 142 11.68 -38.32 -12.24
C GLY A 142 10.42 -38.59 -11.40
N ALA A 143 9.29 -38.71 -12.12
CA ALA A 143 8.07 -39.42 -11.74
C ALA A 143 7.62 -39.38 -10.27
N SER A 144 7.05 -38.25 -9.82
CA SER A 144 6.01 -38.30 -8.79
C SER A 144 4.96 -37.20 -9.03
N SER A 145 3.68 -37.56 -8.95
CA SER A 145 2.51 -36.73 -9.31
C SER A 145 2.22 -35.57 -8.34
N ARG A 146 3.25 -35.03 -7.66
CA ARG A 146 3.11 -33.83 -6.82
C ARG A 146 3.68 -32.64 -7.58
N PRO A 147 2.90 -31.58 -7.84
CA PRO A 147 3.45 -30.37 -8.44
C PRO A 147 4.58 -29.85 -7.56
N PRO A 148 5.76 -29.55 -8.12
CA PRO A 148 6.95 -29.25 -7.33
C PRO A 148 6.76 -27.96 -6.53
N PRO A 149 7.34 -27.85 -5.32
CA PRO A 149 7.40 -26.59 -4.60
C PRO A 149 8.33 -25.65 -5.39
N ARG A 150 7.74 -24.76 -6.18
CA ARG A 150 8.43 -23.75 -7.01
C ARG A 150 9.08 -22.69 -6.13
N THR A 151 10.17 -23.09 -5.49
CA THR A 151 10.95 -22.26 -4.58
C THR A 151 12.32 -22.03 -5.15
N ARG A 152 12.79 -20.79 -5.10
CA ARG A 152 14.12 -20.39 -5.58
C ARG A 152 14.97 -20.00 -4.40
N GLU A 153 16.14 -20.59 -4.28
CA GLU A 153 17.11 -20.20 -3.25
C GLU A 153 17.99 -19.07 -3.77
N VAL A 154 18.15 -18.04 -2.96
CA VAL A 154 18.96 -16.87 -3.28
C VAL A 154 19.82 -16.54 -2.07
N LEU A 155 21.11 -16.29 -2.28
CA LEU A 155 22.03 -15.86 -1.24
C LEU A 155 21.86 -14.34 -1.01
N ILE A 156 21.50 -13.95 0.21
CA ILE A 156 21.37 -12.55 0.62
C ILE A 156 22.24 -12.36 1.85
N ASN A 157 23.28 -11.53 1.76
CA ASN A 157 24.25 -11.29 2.85
C ASN A 157 24.85 -12.58 3.45
N GLY A 158 25.17 -13.56 2.59
CA GLY A 158 25.73 -14.85 3.02
C GLY A 158 24.69 -15.83 3.60
N GLN A 159 23.41 -15.46 3.68
CA GLN A 159 22.34 -16.35 4.12
C GLN A 159 21.49 -16.83 2.94
N THR A 160 21.27 -18.13 2.83
CA THR A 160 20.39 -18.71 1.80
C THR A 160 18.93 -18.48 2.17
N VAL A 161 18.21 -17.71 1.36
CA VAL A 161 16.78 -17.41 1.54
C VAL A 161 15.97 -18.10 0.45
N LYS A 162 14.96 -18.86 0.89
CA LYS A 162 14.03 -19.58 0.02
C LYS A 162 12.85 -18.69 -0.39
N LEU A 163 12.84 -18.25 -1.65
CA LEU A 163 11.76 -17.45 -2.25
C LEU A 163 10.61 -18.36 -2.69
N LYS A 164 9.37 -17.88 -2.53
CA LYS A 164 8.16 -18.62 -2.93
C LYS A 164 7.56 -18.00 -4.18
N TYR A 165 7.28 -18.82 -5.20
CA TYR A 165 6.58 -18.37 -6.40
C TYR A 165 5.11 -17.97 -6.12
N CYS A 166 4.63 -16.94 -6.82
CA CYS A 166 3.22 -16.55 -6.85
C CYS A 166 2.66 -16.80 -8.24
N PHE A 167 1.68 -17.70 -8.36
CA PHE A 167 1.07 -18.07 -9.63
C PHE A 167 0.22 -16.96 -10.26
N THR A 168 -0.38 -16.10 -9.44
CA THR A 168 -1.25 -15.01 -9.92
C THR A 168 -0.43 -13.84 -10.47
N CYS A 169 0.63 -13.46 -9.77
CA CYS A 169 1.50 -12.35 -10.17
C CYS A 169 2.69 -12.79 -11.03
N LYS A 170 2.89 -14.11 -11.17
CA LYS A 170 3.96 -14.76 -11.96
C LYS A 170 5.38 -14.35 -11.55
N ILE A 171 5.59 -14.05 -10.28
CA ILE A 171 6.88 -13.64 -9.72
C ILE A 171 7.34 -14.58 -8.60
N PHE A 172 8.66 -14.71 -8.42
CA PHE A 172 9.22 -15.16 -7.15
C PHE A 172 9.13 -14.01 -6.15
N ARG A 173 8.37 -14.22 -5.07
CA ARG A 173 8.13 -13.16 -4.08
C ARG A 173 9.43 -12.83 -3.36
N PRO A 174 9.84 -11.54 -3.30
CA PRO A 174 10.92 -11.10 -2.44
C PRO A 174 10.70 -11.53 -0.98
N PRO A 175 11.76 -11.58 -0.15
CA PRO A 175 11.62 -11.87 1.27
C PRO A 175 10.59 -10.95 1.94
N ARG A 176 9.72 -11.54 2.77
CA ARG A 176 8.61 -10.85 3.47
C ARG A 176 7.49 -10.32 2.57
N ALA A 177 7.50 -10.56 1.26
CA ALA A 177 6.38 -10.24 0.39
C ALA A 177 5.33 -11.38 0.38
N SER A 178 4.06 -11.01 0.38
CA SER A 178 2.95 -11.97 0.33
C SER A 178 1.86 -11.54 -0.64
N HIS A 179 1.15 -12.52 -1.20
CA HIS A 179 0.01 -12.26 -2.06
C HIS A 179 -1.25 -12.10 -1.21
N CYS A 180 -1.95 -10.98 -1.37
CA CYS A 180 -3.27 -10.76 -0.79
C CYS A 180 -4.33 -11.11 -1.83
N SER A 181 -5.12 -12.15 -1.58
CA SER A 181 -6.20 -12.60 -2.48
C SER A 181 -7.37 -11.61 -2.59
N LEU A 182 -7.57 -10.78 -1.56
CA LEU A 182 -8.63 -9.76 -1.55
C LEU A 182 -8.30 -8.61 -2.53
N CYS A 183 -7.07 -8.10 -2.48
CA CYS A 183 -6.58 -7.07 -3.40
C CYS A 183 -6.07 -7.63 -4.73
N ASP A 184 -5.86 -8.95 -4.81
CA ASP A 184 -5.28 -9.67 -5.94
C ASP A 184 -3.90 -9.14 -6.35
N ASN A 185 -3.03 -8.94 -5.35
CA ASN A 185 -1.71 -8.34 -5.53
C ASN A 185 -0.69 -8.91 -4.56
N CYS A 186 0.55 -9.07 -5.01
CA CYS A 186 1.69 -9.22 -4.13
C CYS A 186 2.08 -7.86 -3.54
N VAL A 187 2.28 -7.80 -2.22
CA VAL A 187 2.67 -6.58 -1.50
C VAL A 187 4.03 -6.80 -0.84
N ASP A 188 4.95 -5.86 -1.02
CA ASP A 188 6.27 -5.84 -0.39
C ASP A 188 6.15 -5.59 1.12
N ARG A 189 6.91 -6.35 1.91
CA ARG A 189 6.81 -6.44 3.38
C ARG A 189 5.35 -6.43 3.84
N PHE A 190 4.55 -7.32 3.26
CA PHE A 190 3.13 -7.43 3.57
C PHE A 190 2.95 -7.75 5.06
N ASP A 191 2.12 -6.97 5.72
CA ASP A 191 1.73 -7.20 7.11
C ASP A 191 0.36 -7.90 7.12
N HIS A 192 -0.69 -7.19 6.72
CA HIS A 192 -2.04 -7.74 6.64
C HIS A 192 -2.94 -6.97 5.68
N HIS A 193 -4.13 -7.50 5.42
CA HIS A 193 -5.24 -6.75 4.82
C HIS A 193 -6.11 -6.20 5.93
N CYS A 194 -6.28 -4.87 5.99
CA CYS A 194 -7.02 -4.22 7.07
C CYS A 194 -8.37 -3.70 6.56
N PRO A 195 -9.51 -4.29 6.99
CA PRO A 195 -10.83 -3.80 6.61
C PRO A 195 -11.11 -2.38 7.12
N TRP A 196 -10.63 -2.05 8.33
CA TRP A 196 -10.81 -0.74 8.98
C TRP A 196 -10.15 0.41 8.22
N VAL A 197 -9.00 0.14 7.60
CA VAL A 197 -8.30 1.09 6.72
C VAL A 197 -8.79 0.95 5.28
N GLY A 198 -9.47 -0.14 4.93
CA GLY A 198 -9.98 -0.40 3.59
C GLY A 198 -8.88 -0.66 2.56
N ASN A 199 -7.71 -1.15 3.00
CA ASN A 199 -6.54 -1.41 2.17
C ASN A 199 -5.59 -2.44 2.81
N CYS A 200 -4.62 -2.95 2.05
CA CYS A 200 -3.49 -3.68 2.62
C CYS A 200 -2.59 -2.74 3.43
N VAL A 201 -1.92 -3.28 4.43
CA VAL A 201 -0.81 -2.65 5.15
C VAL A 201 0.46 -3.36 4.72
N GLY A 202 1.41 -2.59 4.20
CA GLY A 202 2.69 -3.08 3.71
C GLY A 202 3.75 -2.01 3.78
N LYS A 203 4.91 -2.27 3.16
CA LYS A 203 6.10 -1.41 3.27
C LYS A 203 5.84 0.09 3.11
N ARG A 204 5.01 0.50 2.14
CA ARG A 204 4.89 1.92 1.75
C ARG A 204 3.88 2.71 2.58
N ASN A 205 2.94 2.05 3.26
CA ASN A 205 1.95 2.69 4.12
C ASN A 205 2.03 2.29 5.60
N TYR A 206 2.91 1.35 5.98
CA TYR A 206 3.07 0.88 7.36
C TYR A 206 3.25 2.02 8.38
N ARG A 207 4.08 3.02 8.05
CA ARG A 207 4.31 4.18 8.93
C ARG A 207 3.03 4.97 9.22
N PHE A 208 2.16 5.14 8.22
CA PHE A 208 0.91 5.89 8.38
C PHE A 208 -0.10 5.09 9.18
N PHE A 209 -0.16 3.76 8.95
CA PHE A 209 -0.96 2.87 9.75
C PHE A 209 -0.55 2.90 11.23
N TYR A 210 0.74 2.79 11.52
CA TYR A 210 1.25 2.84 12.89
C TYR A 210 0.94 4.18 13.57
N LEU A 211 1.23 5.31 12.89
CA LEU A 211 0.94 6.64 13.42
C LEU A 211 -0.57 6.87 13.58
N PHE A 212 -1.41 6.31 12.71
CA PHE A 212 -2.87 6.34 12.86
C PHE A 212 -3.30 5.63 14.14
N ILE A 213 -2.84 4.41 14.40
CA ILE A 213 -3.20 3.67 15.62
C ILE A 213 -2.75 4.45 16.87
N LEU A 214 -1.49 4.90 16.90
CA LEU A 214 -0.94 5.63 18.04
C LEU A 214 -1.71 6.93 18.31
N SER A 215 -1.93 7.74 17.28
CA SER A 215 -2.66 9.01 17.43
C SER A 215 -4.14 8.82 17.75
N LEU A 216 -4.78 7.79 17.21
CA LEU A 216 -6.17 7.45 17.55
C LEU A 216 -6.30 7.03 19.01
N SER A 217 -5.33 6.29 19.56
CA SER A 217 -5.28 5.96 20.97
C SER A 217 -5.16 7.22 21.83
N PHE A 218 -4.27 8.15 21.47
CA PHE A 218 -4.15 9.42 22.17
C PHE A 218 -5.42 10.27 22.10
N LEU A 219 -6.05 10.37 20.92
CA LEU A 219 -7.31 11.10 20.76
C LEU A 219 -8.43 10.49 21.62
N THR A 220 -8.55 9.16 21.64
CA THR A 220 -9.56 8.46 22.44
C THR A 220 -9.34 8.71 23.94
N ILE A 221 -8.11 8.60 24.43
CA ILE A 221 -7.77 8.88 25.83
C ILE A 221 -8.04 10.35 26.18
N PHE A 222 -7.67 11.27 25.29
CA PHE A 222 -7.91 12.70 25.44
C PHE A 222 -9.40 13.01 25.59
N ILE A 223 -10.23 12.54 24.65
CA ILE A 223 -11.69 12.74 24.70
C ILE A 223 -12.26 12.15 25.99
N PHE A 224 -11.91 10.91 26.32
CA PHE A 224 -12.43 10.23 27.49
C PHE A 224 -12.10 10.98 28.80
N ALA A 225 -10.84 11.43 28.95
CA ALA A 225 -10.41 12.18 30.12
C ALA A 225 -11.20 13.49 30.29
N PHE A 226 -11.36 14.26 29.20
CA PHE A 226 -12.04 15.55 29.26
C PHE A 226 -13.56 15.43 29.39
N VAL A 227 -14.17 14.38 28.85
CA VAL A 227 -15.59 14.07 29.12
C VAL A 227 -15.79 13.78 30.61
N ILE A 228 -14.91 12.99 31.23
CA ILE A 228 -14.96 12.75 32.69
C ILE A 228 -14.79 14.06 33.45
N THR A 229 -13.84 14.91 33.07
CA THR A 229 -13.65 16.21 33.71
C THR A 229 -14.90 17.09 33.61
N HIS A 230 -15.56 17.14 32.46
CA HIS A 230 -16.81 17.88 32.28
C HIS A 230 -17.90 17.36 33.25
N VAL A 231 -18.09 16.04 33.32
CA VAL A 231 -19.06 15.43 34.25
C VAL A 231 -18.75 15.78 35.70
N ILE A 232 -17.48 15.69 36.13
CA ILE A 232 -17.08 16.02 37.50
C ILE A 232 -17.36 17.50 37.81
N LEU A 233 -17.02 18.41 36.90
CA LEU A 233 -17.24 19.85 37.10
C LEU A 233 -18.72 20.26 37.03
N MET A 234 -19.57 19.44 36.42
CA MET A 234 -21.02 19.65 36.43
C MET A 234 -21.68 19.17 37.73
N LEU A 235 -21.05 18.23 38.44
CA LEU A 235 -21.58 17.60 39.66
C LEU A 235 -21.06 18.21 40.96
N GLY A 236 -19.96 18.97 40.91
CA GLY A 236 -19.34 19.65 42.07
C GLY A 236 -19.64 21.13 42.07
#